data_AF-A0A2M7VIN4-F1
#
_entry.id   AF-A0A2M7VIN4-F1
#
_cell.length_a   1.000
_cell.length_b   1.000
_cell.length_c   1.000
_cell.angle_alpha   90.00
_cell.angle_beta   90.00
_cell.angle_gamma   90.00
#
_symmetry.space_group_name_H-M   'P 1'
#
loop_
_entity.id
_entity.type
_entity.pdbx_description
1 polymer ?
#
loop_
_entity_poly.entity_id
_entity_poly.type
_entity_poly.pdbx_seq_one_letter_code
_entity_poly.pdbx_strand_id
1 'polypeptide(L)'
;AIGSRGLPDSRKVLSQGFFRDRMGKLYGRIVKVILLKSIHDSQCGFKLFTKESAHFVFFWQTIVGFGFDPEILYIAQKHSYRIKEVPVVWANDFDSRLQPIKHGFMIGMELIKIKIKSYLGHYSL
;
A
#
# COMPACT_ATOMS: atom_id res chain seq x y z
N ALA A 1 3.56 -11.96 -0.50
CA ALA A 1 2.82 -11.69 -1.76
C ALA A 1 1.67 -10.74 -1.46
N ILE A 2 1.29 -9.89 -2.42
CA ILE A 2 0.15 -8.98 -2.29
C ILE A 2 -0.84 -9.23 -3.43
N GLY A 3 -2.13 -9.12 -3.15
CA GLY A 3 -3.14 -9.05 -4.17
C GLY A 3 -2.98 -7.77 -4.99
N SER A 4 -3.38 -7.80 -6.26
CA SER A 4 -3.32 -6.63 -7.13
C SER A 4 -4.57 -6.59 -8.01
N ARG A 5 -5.25 -5.45 -7.99
CA ARG A 5 -6.47 -5.18 -8.79
C ARG A 5 -6.13 -4.59 -10.16
N GLY A 6 -4.86 -4.32 -10.43
CA GLY A 6 -4.36 -3.65 -11.63
C GLY A 6 -3.56 -4.54 -12.58
N LEU A 7 -3.46 -5.85 -12.33
CA LEU A 7 -2.80 -6.78 -13.25
C LEU A 7 -3.76 -7.19 -14.39
N PRO A 8 -3.24 -7.64 -15.55
CA PRO A 8 -4.07 -8.03 -16.70
C PRO A 8 -5.13 -9.08 -16.37
N ASP A 9 -4.79 -10.04 -15.49
CA ASP A 9 -5.69 -11.13 -15.09
C ASP A 9 -6.62 -10.76 -13.92
N SER A 10 -6.51 -9.55 -13.38
CA SER A 10 -7.37 -9.08 -12.30
C SER A 10 -8.77 -8.76 -12.81
N ARG A 11 -9.81 -9.13 -12.05
CA ARG A 11 -11.21 -8.86 -12.42
C ARG A 11 -11.89 -7.99 -11.38
N LYS A 12 -12.57 -6.95 -11.83
CA LYS A 12 -13.45 -6.10 -10.99
C LYS A 12 -14.90 -6.49 -11.24
N VAL A 13 -15.53 -7.19 -10.29
CA VAL A 13 -16.89 -7.73 -10.43
C VAL A 13 -17.95 -6.67 -10.14
N LEU A 14 -17.67 -5.78 -9.17
CA LEU A 14 -18.52 -4.65 -8.84
C LEU A 14 -17.68 -3.37 -8.89
N SER A 15 -18.11 -2.40 -9.71
CA SER A 15 -17.38 -1.14 -9.87
C SER A 15 -17.67 -0.18 -8.72
N GLN A 16 -16.61 0.49 -8.27
CA GLN A 16 -16.73 1.71 -7.47
C GLN A 16 -17.13 2.89 -8.37
N GLY A 17 -17.72 3.93 -7.79
CA GLY A 17 -18.05 5.17 -8.52
C GLY A 17 -16.81 5.82 -9.15
N PHE A 18 -16.99 6.44 -10.33
CA PHE A 18 -15.90 7.00 -11.16
C PHE A 18 -14.92 7.91 -10.39
N PHE A 19 -15.45 8.77 -9.52
CA PHE A 19 -14.64 9.67 -8.69
C PHE A 19 -13.70 8.89 -7.75
N ARG A 20 -14.21 7.84 -7.08
CA ARG A 20 -13.43 7.00 -6.16
C ARG A 20 -12.34 6.23 -6.92
N ASP A 21 -12.63 5.76 -8.13
CA ASP A 21 -11.65 5.07 -8.97
C ASP A 21 -10.49 5.97 -9.39
N ARG A 22 -10.80 7.21 -9.81
CA ARG A 22 -9.76 8.21 -10.14
C ARG A 22 -8.92 8.58 -8.93
N MET A 23 -9.54 8.78 -7.76
CA MET A 23 -8.83 9.08 -6.52
C MET A 23 -7.91 7.93 -6.10
N GLY A 24 -8.38 6.69 -6.16
CA GLY A 24 -7.57 5.51 -5.87
C GLY A 24 -6.35 5.39 -6.79
N LYS A 25 -6.54 5.61 -8.10
CA LYS A 25 -5.45 5.65 -9.09
C LYS A 25 -4.44 6.75 -8.81
N LEU A 26 -4.90 7.96 -8.49
CA LEU A 26 -4.02 9.07 -8.12
C LEU A 26 -3.19 8.74 -6.87
N TYR A 27 -3.84 8.23 -5.83
CA TYR A 27 -3.17 7.81 -4.61
C TYR A 27 -2.13 6.70 -4.90
N GLY A 28 -2.46 5.75 -5.77
CA GLY A 28 -1.53 4.67 -6.16
C GLY A 28 -0.28 5.21 -6.85
N ARG A 29 -0.44 6.22 -7.71
CA ARG A 29 0.70 6.91 -8.35
C ARG A 29 1.57 7.64 -7.33
N ILE A 30 0.96 8.34 -6.37
CA ILE A 30 1.70 9.06 -5.31
C ILE A 30 2.55 8.07 -4.51
N VAL A 31 1.97 6.97 -4.05
CA VAL A 31 2.70 5.92 -3.30
C VAL A 31 3.83 5.32 -4.15
N LYS A 32 3.57 5.03 -5.43
CA LYS A 32 4.58 4.47 -6.34
C LYS A 32 5.77 5.39 -6.55
N VAL A 33 5.53 6.70 -6.71
CA VAL A 33 6.58 7.70 -6.90
C VAL A 33 7.39 7.91 -5.63
N ILE A 34 6.73 8.01 -4.48
CA ILE A 34 7.40 8.31 -3.21
C ILE A 34 8.10 7.07 -2.66
N LEU A 35 7.40 5.95 -2.49
CA LEU A 35 7.88 4.79 -1.74
C LEU A 35 8.14 3.56 -2.60
N LEU A 36 7.19 3.15 -3.45
CA LEU A 36 7.10 1.77 -3.96
C LEU A 36 7.22 1.67 -5.49
N LYS A 37 8.38 2.07 -6.04
CA LYS A 37 8.57 2.23 -7.50
C LYS A 37 8.20 1.01 -8.35
N SER A 38 8.36 -0.21 -7.81
CA SER A 38 8.13 -1.47 -8.53
C SER A 38 6.79 -2.15 -8.26
N ILE A 39 5.89 -1.53 -7.47
CA ILE A 39 4.59 -2.13 -7.11
C ILE A 39 3.46 -1.40 -7.86
N HIS A 40 2.54 -2.15 -8.46
CA HIS A 40 1.39 -1.59 -9.20
C HIS A 40 0.22 -1.27 -8.29
N ASP A 41 -0.16 -2.20 -7.40
CA ASP A 41 -1.27 -2.02 -6.46
C ASP A 41 -0.82 -2.25 -5.02
N SER A 42 -0.29 -1.20 -4.40
CA SER A 42 0.12 -1.25 -3.00
C SER A 42 -1.06 -1.25 -2.03
N GLN A 43 -2.28 -0.93 -2.51
CA GLN A 43 -3.47 -0.62 -1.72
C GLN A 43 -4.45 -1.79 -1.61
N CYS A 44 -4.15 -2.92 -2.24
CA CYS A 44 -4.96 -4.11 -2.05
C CYS A 44 -4.71 -4.61 -0.62
N GLY A 45 -5.76 -4.63 0.20
CA GLY A 45 -5.68 -5.09 1.59
C GLY A 45 -5.42 -6.60 1.73
N PHE A 46 -5.47 -7.36 0.63
CA PHE A 46 -5.20 -8.79 0.65
C PHE A 46 -3.69 -9.05 0.53
N LYS A 47 -3.04 -9.40 1.65
CA LYS A 47 -1.59 -9.61 1.73
C LYS A 47 -1.26 -10.88 2.50
N LEU A 48 -0.29 -11.63 2.00
CA LEU A 48 0.25 -12.83 2.63
C LEU A 48 1.75 -12.66 2.87
N PHE A 49 2.19 -13.02 4.06
CA PHE A 49 3.58 -12.89 4.51
C PHE A 49 4.08 -14.25 4.98
N THR A 50 5.37 -14.52 4.82
CA THR A 50 6.01 -15.56 5.62
C THR A 50 6.11 -15.06 7.06
N LYS A 51 6.24 -15.97 8.03
CA LYS A 51 6.37 -15.61 9.44
C LYS A 51 7.52 -14.62 9.68
N GLU A 52 8.66 -14.88 9.07
CA GLU A 52 9.89 -14.08 9.19
C GLU A 52 9.66 -12.67 8.63
N SER A 53 9.13 -12.57 7.41
CA SER A 53 8.87 -11.28 6.77
C SER A 53 7.84 -10.45 7.55
N ALA A 54 6.79 -11.08 8.08
CA ALA A 54 5.80 -10.41 8.92
C ALA A 54 6.45 -9.86 10.18
N HIS A 55 7.17 -10.70 10.94
CA HIS A 55 7.83 -10.26 12.18
C HIS A 55 8.77 -9.09 11.90
N PHE A 56 9.56 -9.15 10.83
CA PHE A 56 10.49 -8.09 10.48
C PHE A 56 9.81 -6.77 10.10
N VAL A 57 8.86 -6.79 9.17
CA VAL A 57 8.26 -5.53 8.67
C VAL A 57 7.38 -4.85 9.72
N PHE A 58 6.67 -5.63 10.54
CA PHE A 58 5.83 -5.09 11.61
C PHE A 58 6.64 -4.68 12.84
N PHE A 59 7.81 -5.28 13.10
CA PHE A 59 8.72 -4.80 14.15
C PHE A 59 9.21 -3.37 13.89
N TRP A 60 9.53 -3.06 12.63
CA TRP A 60 10.02 -1.74 12.22
C TRP A 60 8.92 -0.74 11.84
N GLN A 61 7.66 -1.17 11.74
CA GLN A 61 6.52 -0.32 11.42
C GLN A 61 6.34 0.77 12.49
N THR A 62 6.08 2.01 12.08
CA THR A 62 5.88 3.14 12.98
C THR A 62 4.56 3.88 12.78
N ILE A 63 3.89 3.66 11.65
CA ILE A 63 2.61 4.27 11.31
C ILE A 63 1.48 3.35 11.72
N VAL A 64 0.53 3.85 12.51
CA VAL A 64 -0.65 3.08 12.98
C VAL A 64 -1.89 3.36 12.11
N GLY A 65 -1.90 4.47 11.37
CA GLY A 65 -2.96 4.85 10.43
C GLY A 65 -2.86 4.12 9.09
N PHE A 66 -3.67 4.51 8.12
CA PHE A 66 -3.74 3.86 6.78
C PHE A 66 -2.40 3.80 6.04
N GLY A 67 -1.44 4.66 6.36
CA GLY A 67 -0.07 4.64 5.85
C GLY A 67 0.78 3.45 6.34
N PHE A 68 0.31 2.63 7.29
CA PHE A 68 1.01 1.40 7.69
C PHE A 68 1.23 0.47 6.49
N ASP A 69 0.24 0.41 5.60
CA ASP A 69 0.21 -0.53 4.50
C ASP A 69 1.29 -0.27 3.43
N PRO A 70 1.51 0.98 2.97
CA PRO A 70 2.70 1.29 2.18
C PRO A 70 4.01 1.29 2.99
N GLU A 71 4.00 1.53 4.30
CA GLU A 71 5.21 1.48 5.15
C GLU A 71 5.81 0.07 5.20
N ILE A 72 5.01 -0.96 5.49
CA ILE A 72 5.49 -2.34 5.58
C ILE A 72 6.05 -2.84 4.24
N LEU A 73 5.47 -2.42 3.12
CA LEU A 73 5.99 -2.73 1.79
C LEU A 73 7.29 -1.99 1.51
N TYR A 74 7.43 -0.76 2.00
CA TYR A 74 8.65 0.03 1.85
C TYR A 74 9.80 -0.58 2.66
N ILE A 75 9.54 -0.99 3.90
CA ILE A 75 10.50 -1.71 4.74
C ILE A 75 10.93 -3.00 4.05
N ALA A 76 9.99 -3.80 3.55
CA ALA A 76 10.28 -5.02 2.80
C ALA A 76 11.19 -4.75 1.58
N GLN A 77 10.89 -3.73 0.77
CA GLN A 77 11.74 -3.37 -0.37
C GLN A 77 13.14 -2.90 0.03
N LYS A 78 13.23 -2.06 1.07
CA LYS A 78 14.51 -1.55 1.57
C LYS A 78 15.43 -2.67 2.06
N HIS A 79 14.85 -3.76 2.58
CA HIS A 79 15.55 -4.96 3.04
C HIS A 79 15.56 -6.11 2.02
N SER A 80 15.34 -5.80 0.74
CA SER A 80 15.43 -6.76 -0.37
C SER A 80 14.49 -7.98 -0.28
N TYR A 81 13.40 -7.90 0.49
CA TYR A 81 12.38 -8.93 0.48
C TYR A 81 11.68 -8.98 -0.89
N ARG A 82 11.41 -10.20 -1.37
CA ARG A 82 10.69 -10.40 -2.63
C ARG A 82 9.20 -10.15 -2.43
N ILE A 83 8.67 -9.15 -3.13
CA ILE A 83 7.24 -8.84 -3.16
C ILE A 83 6.66 -9.26 -4.52
N LYS A 84 5.77 -10.25 -4.51
CA LYS A 84 5.04 -10.71 -5.70
C LYS A 84 3.62 -10.15 -5.67
N GLU A 85 3.21 -9.51 -6.75
CA GLU A 85 1.81 -9.16 -7.02
C GLU A 85 1.07 -10.36 -7.62
N VAL A 86 -0.13 -10.64 -7.13
CA VAL A 86 -0.99 -11.75 -7.55
C VAL A 86 -2.33 -11.17 -8.00
N PRO A 87 -2.85 -11.52 -9.19
CA PRO A 87 -4.14 -11.02 -9.64
C PRO A 87 -5.25 -11.47 -8.71
N VAL A 88 -6.22 -10.60 -8.46
CA VAL A 88 -7.38 -10.91 -7.61
C VAL A 88 -8.69 -10.61 -8.33
N VAL A 89 -9.72 -11.34 -7.93
CA VAL A 89 -11.12 -10.99 -8.18
C VAL A 89 -11.54 -10.06 -7.06
N TRP A 90 -11.93 -8.83 -7.40
CA TRP A 90 -12.29 -7.80 -6.43
C TRP A 90 -13.69 -7.28 -6.70
N ALA A 91 -14.47 -7.14 -5.64
CA ALA A 91 -15.80 -6.55 -5.67
C ALA A 91 -15.82 -5.33 -4.76
N ASN A 92 -16.38 -4.21 -5.24
CA ASN A 92 -16.54 -3.02 -4.42
C ASN A 92 -17.48 -3.29 -3.25
N ASP A 93 -16.98 -3.04 -2.04
CA ASP A 93 -17.80 -2.92 -0.85
C ASP A 93 -18.35 -1.49 -0.78
N PHE A 94 -19.67 -1.35 -0.71
CA PHE A 94 -20.34 -0.07 -0.63
C PHE A 94 -20.25 0.53 0.78
N ASP A 95 -19.98 -0.28 1.81
CA ASP A 95 -19.75 0.17 3.18
C ASP A 95 -18.27 0.56 3.43
N SER A 96 -17.80 1.56 2.67
CA SER A 96 -16.44 2.06 2.83
C SER A 96 -16.35 3.15 3.89
N ARG A 97 -15.68 2.84 5.01
CA ARG A 97 -15.25 3.82 6.02
C ARG A 97 -14.18 4.83 5.53
N LEU A 98 -13.56 4.58 4.37
CA LEU A 98 -12.53 5.46 3.81
C LEU A 98 -13.14 6.66 3.06
N GLN A 99 -13.07 7.83 3.69
CA GLN A 99 -13.36 9.14 3.08
C GLN A 99 -12.17 9.60 2.20
N PRO A 100 -12.32 9.74 0.87
CA PRO A 100 -11.18 9.94 -0.04
C PRO A 100 -10.35 11.21 0.21
N ILE A 101 -10.99 12.33 0.56
CA ILE A 101 -10.31 13.61 0.73
C ILE A 101 -9.57 13.66 2.08
N LYS A 102 -10.31 13.44 3.17
CA LYS A 102 -9.77 13.49 4.54
C LYS A 102 -8.65 12.49 4.75
N HIS A 103 -8.87 11.22 4.40
CA HIS A 103 -7.84 10.20 4.56
C HIS A 103 -6.73 10.34 3.51
N GLY A 104 -7.04 10.82 2.30
CA GLY A 104 -6.03 11.05 1.26
C GLY A 104 -4.94 12.03 1.72
N PHE A 105 -5.32 13.15 2.33
CA PHE A 105 -4.35 14.12 2.87
C PHE A 105 -3.55 13.53 4.05
N MET A 106 -4.23 12.88 5.00
CA MET A 106 -3.58 12.23 6.15
C MET A 106 -2.53 11.22 5.70
N ILE A 107 -2.89 10.34 4.78
CA ILE A 107 -1.97 9.32 4.27
C ILE A 107 -0.81 9.97 3.51
N GLY A 108 -1.06 11.02 2.72
CA GLY A 108 0.00 11.78 2.07
C GLY A 108 1.08 12.28 3.04
N MET A 109 0.66 12.81 4.19
CA MET A 109 1.58 13.23 5.26
C MET A 109 2.32 12.04 5.89
N GLU A 110 1.65 10.89 6.06
CA GLU A 110 2.28 9.66 6.54
C GLU A 110 3.37 9.15 5.57
N LEU A 111 3.16 9.24 4.24
CA LEU A 111 4.19 8.87 3.25
C LEU A 111 5.45 9.72 3.38
N ILE A 112 5.30 11.03 3.62
CA ILE A 112 6.43 11.93 3.86
C ILE A 112 7.15 11.55 5.15
N LYS A 113 6.40 11.25 6.22
CA LYS A 113 6.96 10.79 7.51
C LYS A 113 7.77 9.50 7.35
N ILE A 114 7.28 8.53 6.56
CA ILE A 114 8.01 7.30 6.23
C ILE A 114 9.34 7.64 5.54
N LYS A 115 9.34 8.58 4.58
CA LYS A 115 10.59 9.01 3.93
C LYS A 115 11.57 9.64 4.91
N ILE A 116 11.12 10.58 5.74
CA ILE A 116 11.96 11.22 6.74
C ILE A 116 12.57 10.17 7.68
N LYS A 117 11.76 9.25 8.23
CA LYS A 117 12.24 8.14 9.07
C LYS A 117 13.27 7.27 8.37
N SER A 118 13.04 6.97 7.09
CA SER A 118 14.00 6.24 6.28
C SER A 118 15.33 6.96 6.11
N TYR A 119 15.32 8.28 5.92
CA TYR A 119 16.53 9.10 5.83
C TYR A 119 17.24 9.21 7.17
N LEU A 120 16.50 9.30 8.27
CA LEU A 120 17.00 9.29 9.65
C LEU A 120 17.44 7.90 10.14
N GLY A 121 17.53 6.90 9.26
CA GLY A 121 18.05 5.58 9.60
C GLY A 121 17.12 4.69 10.43
N HIS A 122 15.87 5.06 10.68
CA HIS A 122 14.95 4.26 11.52
C HIS A 122 14.65 2.86 10.96
N TYR A 123 14.85 2.66 9.66
CA TYR A 123 14.70 1.36 8.99
C TYR A 123 16.03 0.82 8.48
N SER A 124 17.15 1.36 8.96
CA SER A 124 18.49 0.86 8.64
C SER A 124 18.91 -0.06 9.79
N LEU A 125 19.41 -1.25 9.44
CA LEU A 125 20.00 -2.20 10.40
C LEU A 125 21.24 -1.61 11.06
#